data_AF-A0A354NW70-F1
#
_entry.id   AF-A0A354NW70-F1
#
_cell.length_a   1.000
_cell.length_b   1.000
_cell.length_c   1.000
_cell.angle_alpha   90.00
_cell.angle_beta   90.00
_cell.angle_gamma   90.00
#
_symmetry.space_group_name_H-M   'P 1'
#
loop_
_entity.id
_entity.type
_entity.pdbx_description
1 polymer ?
#
loop_
_entity_poly.entity_id
_entity_poly.type
_entity_poly.pdbx_seq_one_letter_code
_entity_poly.pdbx_strand_id
1 'polypeptide(L)' 'EGLKIKSLPLGFFSDCGPDVPFLWGQLPLARLIDESVFTCEEGVKKPAEAIYAPPSMTPGPAS' A
#
# COMPACT_ATOMS: atom_id res chain seq x y z
N GLU A 1 -5.35 -15.30 17.98
CA GLU A 1 -6.36 -14.77 17.03
C GLU A 1 -5.82 -13.55 16.27
N GLY A 2 -6.33 -13.26 15.07
CA GLY A 2 -5.85 -12.16 14.21
C GLY A 2 -6.67 -10.87 14.34
N LEU A 3 -6.01 -9.72 14.18
CA LEU A 3 -6.59 -8.38 14.25
C LEU A 3 -7.52 -8.13 13.05
N LYS A 4 -8.82 -8.42 13.18
CA LYS A 4 -9.85 -7.91 12.27
C LYS A 4 -10.86 -7.08 13.06
N ILE A 5 -10.46 -5.86 13.41
CA ILE A 5 -11.38 -4.85 13.94
C ILE A 5 -12.23 -4.42 12.74
N LYS A 6 -13.53 -4.72 12.78
CA LYS A 6 -14.47 -4.65 11.63
C LYS A 6 -14.65 -3.25 11.00
N SER A 7 -13.96 -2.23 11.51
CA SER A 7 -14.20 -0.83 11.16
C SER A 7 -12.94 -0.01 10.87
N LEU A 8 -11.75 -0.62 10.82
CA LEU A 8 -10.54 0.08 10.35
C LEU A 8 -10.16 -0.42 8.96
N PRO A 9 -9.90 0.50 8.00
CA PRO A 9 -9.29 0.11 6.73
C PRO A 9 -7.90 -0.49 7.01
N LEU A 10 -7.60 -1.61 6.37
CA LEU A 10 -6.34 -2.33 6.51
C LEU A 10 -5.45 -2.04 5.29
N GLY A 11 -4.36 -1.31 5.55
CA GLY A 11 -3.30 -1.08 4.57
C GLY A 11 -2.17 -2.11 4.72
N PHE A 12 -1.65 -2.60 3.59
CA PHE A 12 -0.42 -3.39 3.54
C PHE A 12 0.68 -2.56 2.90
N PHE A 13 1.84 -2.47 3.55
CA PHE A 13 2.96 -1.71 3.02
C PHE A 13 4.26 -2.49 3.19
N SER A 14 4.88 -2.87 2.07
CA SER A 14 6.05 -3.77 2.08
C SER A 14 7.19 -3.27 1.19
N ASP A 15 8.42 -3.43 1.70
CA ASP A 15 9.63 -3.30 0.90
C ASP A 15 10.01 -4.68 0.36
N CYS A 16 9.72 -4.93 -0.91
CA CYS A 16 9.77 -6.27 -1.50
C CYS A 16 10.23 -6.25 -2.96
N GLY A 17 10.53 -7.43 -3.51
CA GLY A 17 10.83 -7.60 -4.94
C GLY A 17 9.57 -7.58 -5.81
N PRO A 18 9.71 -7.54 -7.14
CA PRO A 18 8.59 -7.50 -8.10
C PRO A 18 7.76 -8.79 -8.13
N ASP A 19 8.28 -9.89 -7.58
CA ASP A 19 7.55 -11.15 -7.40
C ASP A 19 6.36 -11.03 -6.44
N VAL A 20 6.47 -10.19 -5.41
CA VAL A 20 5.43 -10.00 -4.40
C VAL A 20 4.18 -9.33 -4.96
N PRO A 21 4.23 -8.15 -5.63
CA PRO A 21 3.05 -7.56 -6.25
C PRO A 21 2.47 -8.48 -7.34
N PHE A 22 3.32 -9.17 -8.11
CA PHE A 22 2.88 -10.12 -9.14
C PHE A 22 2.03 -11.28 -8.57
N LEU A 23 2.42 -11.82 -7.41
CA LEU A 23 1.72 -12.93 -6.75
C LEU A 23 0.64 -12.46 -5.76
N TRP A 24 0.60 -11.16 -5.41
CA TRP A 24 -0.23 -10.64 -4.32
C TRP A 24 -1.71 -11.01 -4.48
N GLY A 25 -2.27 -10.81 -5.68
CA GLY A 25 -3.68 -11.12 -5.97
C GLY A 25 -4.05 -12.60 -5.80
N GLN A 26 -3.06 -13.50 -5.76
CA GLN A 26 -3.27 -14.94 -5.54
C GLN A 26 -3.24 -15.31 -4.04
N LEU A 27 -2.75 -14.42 -3.17
CA LEU A 27 -2.64 -14.70 -1.76
C LEU A 27 -4.00 -14.52 -1.05
N PRO A 28 -4.41 -15.46 -0.17
CA PRO A 28 -5.61 -15.29 0.64
C PRO A 28 -5.60 -14.00 1.48
N LEU A 29 -4.40 -13.51 1.84
CA LEU A 29 -4.19 -12.29 2.59
C LEU A 29 -4.64 -11.03 1.83
N ALA A 30 -4.50 -11.00 0.50
CA ALA A 30 -4.92 -9.84 -0.31
C ALA A 30 -6.42 -9.54 -0.18
N ARG A 31 -7.24 -10.54 0.15
CA ARG A 31 -8.69 -10.37 0.40
C ARG A 31 -9.02 -9.73 1.74
N LEU A 32 -8.03 -9.55 2.61
CA LEU A 32 -8.19 -8.98 3.95
C LEU A 32 -7.62 -7.56 4.05
N ILE A 33 -6.94 -7.10 3.01
CA ILE A 33 -6.28 -5.81 2.93
C ILE A 33 -7.06 -4.96 1.93
N ASP A 34 -7.44 -3.76 2.33
CA ASP A 34 -8.19 -2.83 1.50
C ASP A 34 -7.27 -2.16 0.46
N GLU A 35 -6.06 -1.78 0.88
CA GLU A 35 -5.07 -1.11 0.02
C GLU A 35 -3.66 -1.68 0.25
N SER A 36 -2.92 -1.93 -0.82
CA SER A 36 -1.54 -2.44 -0.76
C SER A 36 -0.57 -1.53 -1.50
N VAL A 37 0.53 -1.18 -0.85
CA VAL A 37 1.62 -0.37 -1.40
C VAL A 37 2.91 -1.19 -1.39
N PHE A 38 3.59 -1.25 -2.53
CA PHE A 38 4.85 -1.96 -2.70
C PHE A 38 5.94 -0.98 -3.16
N THR A 39 7.02 -0.87 -2.39
CA THR A 39 8.12 0.08 -2.70
C THR A 39 8.77 -0.18 -4.06
N CYS A 40 8.75 -1.43 -4.54
CA CYS A 40 9.29 -1.81 -5.85
C CYS A 40 8.46 -1.29 -7.03
N GLU A 41 7.18 -0.98 -6.83
CA GLU A 41 6.33 -0.34 -7.84
C GLU A 41 6.42 1.20 -7.74
N GLU A 42 6.46 1.72 -6.51
CA GLU A 42 6.49 3.17 -6.27
C GLU A 42 7.88 3.80 -6.47
N GLY A 43 8.95 3.00 -6.51
CA GLY A 43 10.34 3.50 -6.63
C GLY A 43 10.84 4.26 -5.40
N VAL A 44 10.10 4.20 -4.29
CA VAL A 44 10.44 4.87 -3.02
C VAL A 44 10.66 3.82 -1.94
N LYS A 45 11.83 3.83 -1.29
CA LYS A 45 12.18 2.87 -0.24
C LYS A 45 11.81 3.40 1.14
N LYS A 46 11.27 2.52 2.01
CA LYS A 46 11.21 2.82 3.46
C LYS A 46 12.61 3.20 3.97
N PRO A 47 12.77 4.22 4.84
CA PRO A 47 11.74 4.97 5.56
C PRO A 47 11.43 6.34 4.93
N ALA A 48 11.43 6.48 3.60
CA ALA A 48 11.05 7.75 3.00
C ALA A 48 9.64 8.17 3.44
N GLU A 49 9.58 9.34 4.08
CA GLU A 49 8.37 10.00 4.59
C GLU A 49 7.26 10.15 3.53
N ALA A 50 7.64 10.28 2.25
CA ALA A 50 6.73 10.34 1.11
C ALA A 50 5.76 9.14 1.01
N ILE A 51 6.11 7.97 1.56
CA ILE A 51 5.28 6.76 1.44
C ILE A 51 4.20 6.69 2.54
N TYR A 52 4.31 7.51 3.58
CA TYR A 52 3.30 7.60 4.64
C TYR A 52 2.35 8.79 4.44
N ALA A 53 2.59 9.64 3.44
CA ALA A 53 1.67 10.71 3.09
C ALA A 53 0.43 10.11 2.40
N PRO A 54 -0.80 10.53 2.75
CA PRO A 54 -1.97 10.20 1.94
C PRO A 54 -1.73 10.71 0.52
N PRO A 55 -2.24 10.04 -0.53
CA PRO A 55 -2.18 10.56 -1.89
C PRO A 55 -2.88 11.92 -1.91
N SER A 56 -2.10 12.99 -1.83
CA SER A 56 -2.59 14.35 -1.75
C SER A 56 -3.29 14.64 -3.06
N MET A 57 -4.58 14.98 -2.96
CA MET A 57 -5.36 15.68 -3.98
C MET A 57 -4.45 16.61 -4.77
N THR A 58 -4.22 16.31 -6.04
CA THR A 58 -3.60 17.25 -6.98
C THR A 58 -4.39 18.55 -6.92
N PRO A 59 -3.81 19.69 -6.54
CA PRO A 59 -4.39 20.96 -6.93
C PRO A 59 -4.32 20.98 -8.45
N GLY A 60 -5.47 21.16 -9.12
CA GLY A 60 -5.49 21.43 -10.55
C GLY A 60 -4.57 22.62 -10.90
N PRO A 61 -4.14 22.74 -12.16
CA PRO A 61 -3.18 23.77 -12.55
C PRO A 61 -3.71 25.16 -12.18
N ALA A 62 -2.89 25.90 -11.43
CA ALA A 62 -3.17 27.30 -11.10
C ALA A 62 -3.24 28.11 -12.41
N SER A 63 -4.36 28.81 -12.60
CA SER A 63 -4.46 29.97 -13.50
C SER A 63 -4.00 31.23 -12.77
#